data_AF-A0A2Z4V0A5-F1
#
_entry.id   AF-A0A2Z4V0A5-F1
#
_cell.length_a   1.000
_cell.length_b   1.000
_cell.length_c   1.000
_cell.angle_alpha   90.00
_cell.angle_beta   90.00
_cell.angle_gamma   90.00
#
_symmetry.space_group_name_H-M   'P 1'
#
loop_
_entity.id
_entity.type
_entity.pdbx_description
1 polymer ?
#
loop_
_entity_poly.entity_id
_entity_poly.type
_entity_poly.pdbx_seq_one_letter_code
_entity_poly.pdbx_strand_id
1 'polypeptide(L)'
;MGRMMPWGPSETMPVGRSVDGQLHFAAQDVTGMLRDIASSITLHPGDGVLTWTREGEEPIALDPATTRTVARILTAQADQMDIQLITIAGQPGP
;
A
#
# COMPACT_ATOMS: atom_id res chain seq x y z
N MET A 1 29.84 28.46 2.05
CA MET A 1 29.24 27.76 3.22
C MET A 1 27.73 27.94 3.15
N GLY A 2 27.02 27.02 2.49
CA GLY A 2 25.57 27.09 2.30
C GLY A 2 24.85 26.41 3.47
N ARG A 3 23.98 27.15 4.15
CA ARG A 3 23.22 26.73 5.32
C ARG A 3 22.14 25.72 4.90
N MET A 4 22.27 24.49 5.41
CA MET A 4 21.28 23.42 5.33
C MET A 4 20.01 23.88 6.07
N MET A 5 18.91 24.06 5.34
CA MET A 5 17.60 24.34 5.95
C MET A 5 17.00 23.02 6.47
N PRO A 6 16.52 22.97 7.72
CA PRO A 6 15.81 21.82 8.25
C PRO A 6 14.47 21.68 7.51
N TRP A 7 14.16 20.44 7.15
CA TRP A 7 12.91 20.02 6.52
C TRP A 7 11.71 20.54 7.34
N GLY A 8 11.05 21.58 6.85
CA GLY A 8 9.68 21.94 7.25
C GLY A 8 8.70 20.98 6.56
N PRO A 9 7.49 20.78 7.12
CA PRO A 9 6.54 19.81 6.61
C PRO A 9 6.01 20.28 5.25
N SER A 10 6.58 19.76 4.18
CA SER A 10 6.05 19.93 2.83
C SER A 10 4.71 19.21 2.75
N GLU A 11 3.65 19.97 2.49
CA GLU A 11 2.36 19.47 2.04
C GLU A 11 2.53 18.36 0.98
N THR A 12 2.01 17.16 1.33
CA THR A 12 1.38 16.19 0.41
C THR A 12 2.09 15.93 -0.92
N MET A 13 3.34 15.43 -0.87
CA MET A 13 3.81 14.53 -1.91
C MET A 13 3.74 13.09 -1.38
N PRO A 14 2.87 12.22 -1.94
CA PRO A 14 2.68 10.84 -1.45
C PRO A 14 3.93 9.96 -1.65
N VAL A 15 4.89 10.44 -2.44
CA VAL A 15 6.15 9.76 -2.72
C VAL A 15 7.31 10.74 -2.58
N GLY A 16 8.18 10.50 -1.61
CA GLY A 16 9.47 11.16 -1.47
C GLY A 16 10.56 10.36 -2.19
N ARG A 17 11.51 11.03 -2.84
CA ARG A 17 12.70 10.37 -3.39
C ARG A 17 13.89 10.66 -2.50
N SER A 18 14.53 9.63 -1.98
CA SER A 18 15.77 9.75 -1.22
C SER A 18 16.95 10.05 -2.14
N VAL A 19 18.05 10.51 -1.53
CA VAL A 19 19.28 10.97 -2.20
C VAL A 19 19.98 9.83 -2.96
N ASP A 20 19.74 8.60 -2.54
CA ASP A 20 20.18 7.35 -3.18
C ASP A 20 19.24 6.87 -4.30
N GLY A 21 18.16 7.61 -4.56
CA GLY A 21 17.18 7.31 -5.60
C GLY A 21 16.06 6.37 -5.16
N GLN A 22 16.03 5.92 -3.89
CA GLN A 22 14.91 5.12 -3.37
C GLN A 22 13.63 5.95 -3.27
N LEU A 23 12.49 5.30 -3.50
CA LEU A 23 11.16 5.90 -3.32
C LEU A 23 10.63 5.54 -1.94
N HIS A 24 10.19 6.55 -1.21
CA HIS A 24 9.56 6.42 0.10
C HIS A 24 8.12 6.85 -0.01
N PHE A 25 7.23 6.01 0.52
CA PHE A 25 5.80 6.28 0.58
C PHE A 25 5.43 6.56 2.02
N ALA A 26 4.50 7.50 2.26
CA ALA A 26 3.90 7.56 3.58
C ALA A 26 3.13 6.25 3.79
N ALA A 27 3.29 5.64 4.95
CA ALA A 27 2.68 4.33 5.16
C ALA A 27 1.15 4.39 5.14
N GLN A 28 0.56 5.54 5.47
CA GLN A 28 -0.88 5.83 5.31
C GLN A 28 -1.33 5.76 3.84
N ASP A 29 -0.48 6.18 2.91
CA ASP A 29 -0.78 6.11 1.47
C ASP A 29 -0.76 4.64 1.00
N VAL A 30 0.17 3.85 1.53
CA VAL A 30 0.24 2.41 1.22
C VAL A 30 -0.97 1.67 1.80
N THR A 31 -1.35 1.95 3.05
CA THR A 31 -2.53 1.30 3.66
C THR A 31 -3.83 1.74 3.00
N GLY A 32 -3.96 3.01 2.60
CA GLY A 32 -5.05 3.51 1.78
C GLY A 32 -5.15 2.79 0.44
N MET A 33 -4.03 2.67 -0.29
CA MET A 33 -3.98 1.97 -1.58
C MET A 33 -4.40 0.50 -1.46
N LEU A 34 -3.94 -0.22 -0.43
CA LEU A 34 -4.33 -1.61 -0.20
C LEU A 34 -5.84 -1.75 0.06
N ARG A 35 -6.43 -0.79 0.81
CA ARG A 35 -7.88 -0.75 1.05
C ARG A 35 -8.66 -0.46 -0.22
N ASP A 36 -8.21 0.50 -1.02
CA ASP A 36 -8.87 0.85 -2.29
C ASP A 36 -8.87 -0.33 -3.27
N ILE A 37 -7.75 -1.07 -3.36
CA ILE A 37 -7.68 -2.29 -4.18
C ILE A 37 -8.65 -3.34 -3.65
N ALA A 38 -8.66 -3.60 -2.35
CA ALA A 38 -9.59 -4.56 -1.73
C ALA A 38 -11.07 -4.20 -1.96
N SER A 39 -11.40 -2.91 -1.85
CA SER A 39 -12.74 -2.40 -2.10
C SER A 39 -13.14 -2.52 -3.57
N SER A 40 -12.24 -2.18 -4.50
CA SER A 40 -12.46 -2.32 -5.94
C SER A 40 -12.80 -3.77 -6.32
N ILE A 41 -12.04 -4.73 -5.79
CA ILE A 41 -12.26 -6.17 -5.99
C ILE A 41 -13.65 -6.61 -5.48
N THR A 42 -14.08 -6.05 -4.35
CA THR A 42 -15.36 -6.43 -3.71
C THR A 42 -16.57 -5.81 -4.42
N LEU A 43 -16.42 -4.57 -4.94
CA LEU A 43 -17.51 -3.81 -5.54
C LEU A 43 -17.77 -4.20 -7.01
N HIS A 44 -16.77 -4.68 -7.74
CA HIS A 44 -16.89 -5.03 -9.15
C HIS A 44 -16.48 -6.48 -9.45
N PRO A 45 -17.15 -7.49 -8.86
CA PRO A 45 -16.80 -8.90 -9.08
C PRO A 45 -17.04 -9.36 -10.54
N GLY A 46 -17.78 -8.59 -11.35
CA GLY A 46 -18.11 -8.90 -12.74
C GLY A 46 -17.31 -8.17 -13.82
N ASP A 47 -16.70 -7.01 -13.51
CA ASP A 47 -16.06 -6.15 -14.53
C ASP A 47 -14.54 -6.36 -14.66
N GLY A 48 -13.94 -7.08 -13.72
CA GLY A 48 -12.51 -7.39 -13.73
C GLY A 48 -12.27 -8.73 -13.07
N VAL A 49 -12.27 -9.81 -13.84
CA VAL A 49 -11.79 -11.10 -13.37
C VAL A 49 -10.33 -10.89 -12.95
N LEU A 50 -10.07 -10.97 -11.65
CA LEU A 50 -8.70 -10.99 -11.15
C LEU A 50 -8.01 -12.19 -11.77
N THR A 51 -7.00 -11.94 -12.60
CA THR A 51 -6.22 -13.01 -13.22
C THR A 51 -4.91 -13.18 -12.48
N TRP A 52 -4.60 -14.41 -12.11
CA TRP A 52 -3.25 -14.76 -11.71
C TRP A 52 -2.41 -15.05 -12.95
N THR A 53 -1.27 -14.37 -13.07
CA THR A 53 -0.34 -14.57 -14.18
C THR A 53 1.01 -14.99 -13.61
N ARG A 54 1.57 -16.08 -14.15
CA ARG A 54 2.94 -16.50 -13.91
C ARG A 54 3.75 -16.24 -15.17
N GLU A 55 5.02 -15.88 -15.03
CA GLU A 55 5.90 -15.62 -16.17
C GLU A 55 5.95 -16.84 -17.11
N GLY A 56 5.60 -16.62 -18.39
CA GLY A 56 5.56 -17.66 -19.41
C GLY A 56 4.29 -18.51 -19.45
N GLU A 57 3.29 -18.24 -18.61
CA GLU A 57 2.01 -18.96 -18.58
C GLU A 57 0.84 -18.05 -18.99
N GLU A 58 -0.24 -18.65 -19.51
CA GLU A 58 -1.47 -17.91 -19.79
C GLU A 58 -2.14 -17.45 -18.49
N PRO A 59 -2.71 -16.22 -18.44
CA PRO A 59 -3.41 -15.73 -17.26
C PRO A 59 -4.61 -16.62 -16.89
N ILE A 60 -4.69 -17.01 -15.62
CA ILE A 60 -5.78 -17.83 -15.09
C ILE A 60 -6.74 -16.96 -14.30
N ALA A 61 -8.02 -17.02 -14.67
CA ALA A 61 -9.11 -16.39 -13.93
C ALA A 61 -9.20 -16.95 -12.50
N LEU A 62 -9.15 -16.10 -11.49
CA LEU A 62 -9.41 -16.49 -10.11
C LEU A 62 -10.90 -16.66 -9.88
N ASP A 63 -11.28 -17.71 -9.15
CA ASP A 63 -12.66 -17.91 -8.76
C ASP A 63 -13.13 -16.84 -7.74
N PRO A 64 -14.44 -16.63 -7.59
CA PRO A 64 -14.96 -15.60 -6.68
C PRO A 64 -14.56 -15.77 -5.21
N ALA A 65 -14.38 -17.01 -4.73
CA ALA A 65 -13.98 -17.27 -3.34
C ALA A 65 -12.50 -16.94 -3.13
N THR A 66 -11.63 -17.26 -4.09
CA THR A 66 -10.22 -16.85 -4.07
C THR A 66 -10.09 -15.33 -4.16
N THR A 67 -10.85 -14.70 -5.06
CA THR A 67 -10.92 -13.23 -5.21
C THR A 67 -11.32 -12.54 -3.90
N ARG A 68 -12.35 -13.04 -3.22
CA ARG A 68 -12.78 -12.54 -1.90
C ARG A 68 -11.70 -12.76 -0.83
N THR A 69 -10.95 -13.86 -0.92
CA THR A 69 -9.84 -14.14 0.00
C THR A 69 -8.70 -13.14 -0.20
N VAL A 70 -8.34 -12.82 -1.45
CA VAL A 70 -7.35 -11.79 -1.77
C VAL A 70 -7.75 -10.43 -1.17
N ALA A 71 -8.99 -9.99 -1.38
CA ALA A 71 -9.48 -8.74 -0.81
C ALA A 71 -9.34 -8.72 0.73
N ARG A 72 -9.71 -9.81 1.42
CA ARG A 72 -9.56 -9.93 2.88
C ARG A 72 -8.09 -9.86 3.34
N ILE A 73 -7.18 -10.48 2.60
CA ILE A 73 -5.74 -10.45 2.90
C ILE A 73 -5.22 -9.01 2.78
N LEU A 74 -5.57 -8.31 1.70
CA LEU A 74 -5.17 -6.92 1.49
C LEU A 74 -5.67 -5.99 2.60
N THR A 75 -6.93 -6.13 3.01
CA THR A 75 -7.48 -5.40 4.17
C THR A 75 -6.69 -5.72 5.44
N ALA A 76 -6.45 -7.00 5.74
CA ALA A 76 -5.72 -7.40 6.94
C ALA A 76 -4.28 -6.88 6.97
N GLN A 77 -3.61 -6.83 5.80
CA GLN A 77 -2.28 -6.24 5.69
C GLN A 77 -2.30 -4.73 5.94
N ALA A 78 -3.28 -4.01 5.38
CA ALA A 78 -3.46 -2.58 5.65
C ALA A 78 -3.67 -2.30 7.14
N ASP A 79 -4.54 -3.08 7.80
CA ASP A 79 -4.82 -2.93 9.23
C ASP A 79 -3.60 -3.24 10.10
N GLN A 80 -2.84 -4.29 9.76
CA GLN A 80 -1.61 -4.63 10.46
C GLN A 80 -0.56 -3.52 10.32
N MET A 81 -0.43 -2.93 9.13
CA MET A 81 0.48 -1.81 8.90
C MET A 81 0.08 -0.56 9.69
N ASP A 82 -1.22 -0.23 9.73
CA ASP A 82 -1.72 0.90 10.55
C ASP A 82 -1.39 0.70 12.04
N ILE A 83 -1.54 -0.51 12.58
CA ILE A 83 -1.19 -0.83 13.98
C ILE A 83 0.32 -0.65 14.23
N GLN A 84 1.16 -1.10 13.30
CA GLN A 84 2.61 -0.93 13.43
C GLN A 84 3.02 0.54 13.41
N LEU A 85 2.37 1.37 12.60
CA LEU A 85 2.62 2.83 12.58
C LEU A 85 2.25 3.50 13.89
N ILE A 86 1.10 3.15 14.46
CA ILE A 86 0.67 3.65 15.79
C ILE A 86 1.70 3.27 16.84
N THR A 87 2.21 2.04 16.78
CA THR A 87 3.21 1.53 17.73
C THR A 87 4.52 2.30 17.64
N ILE A 88 5.01 2.59 16.43
CA ILE A 88 6.25 3.35 16.20
C ILE A 88 6.07 4.82 16.61
N ALA A 89 4.94 5.45 16.29
CA ALA A 89 4.67 6.85 16.65
C ALA A 89 4.42 7.04 18.16
N GLY A 90 3.96 6.00 18.86
CA GLY A 90 3.75 6.00 20.31
C GLY A 90 5.01 5.71 21.13
N GLN A 91 6.11 5.30 20.48
CA GLN A 91 7.39 5.14 21.14
C GLN A 91 8.09 6.49 21.24
N PRO A 92 8.31 7.06 22.45
CA PRO A 92 9.23 8.17 22.58
C PRO A 92 10.59 7.70 22.09
N GLY A 93 11.19 8.45 21.16
CA GLY A 93 12.56 8.22 20.72
C GLY A 93 13.52 8.20 21.92
N PRO A 94 14.70 7.57 21.79
CA PRO A 94 15.70 7.57 22.86
C PRO A 94 16.08 8.99 23.31
#